data_AF-A0A3N6QCK2-F1
#
_entry.id   AF-A0A3N6QCK2-F1
#
_cell.length_a   1.000
_cell.length_b   1.000
_cell.length_c   1.000
_cell.angle_alpha   90.00
_cell.angle_beta   90.00
_cell.angle_gamma   90.00
#
_symmetry.space_group_name_H-M   'P 1'
#
loop_
_entity.id
_entity.type
_entity.pdbx_description
1 polymer ?
#
loop_
_entity_poly.entity_id
_entity_poly.type
_entity_poly.pdbx_seq_one_letter_code
_entity_poly.pdbx_strand_id
1 'polypeptide(L)'
;MVYSVQKEVYSSDKTLGNVVLQNLKFPDSPLGSLQAKDFIRELLVKETENRLGSEKGSTEIKRHQFFEGLNWALIRCAIPPKLLDFNELR
;
A
#
# COMPACT_ATOMS: atom_id res chain seq x y z
N MET A 1 -28.39 -13.21 25.07
CA MET A 1 -27.43 -13.65 24.04
C MET A 1 -26.58 -12.46 23.68
N VAL A 2 -25.39 -12.37 24.26
CA VAL A 2 -24.42 -11.34 23.92
C VAL A 2 -23.93 -11.62 22.51
N TYR A 3 -24.10 -10.66 21.61
CA TYR A 3 -23.41 -10.66 20.33
C TYR A 3 -21.93 -10.42 20.62
N SER A 4 -21.20 -11.51 20.88
CA SER A 4 -19.74 -11.51 20.87
C SER A 4 -19.29 -11.37 19.42
N VAL A 5 -19.31 -10.14 18.90
CA VAL A 5 -18.43 -9.79 17.79
C VAL A 5 -17.03 -9.99 18.33
N GLN A 6 -16.30 -10.99 17.83
CA GLN A 6 -14.87 -11.08 18.06
C GLN A 6 -14.22 -9.81 17.49
N LYS A 7 -14.08 -8.78 18.33
CA LYS A 7 -12.97 -7.85 18.19
C LYS A 7 -11.75 -8.70 18.48
N GLU A 8 -11.15 -9.27 17.43
CA GLU A 8 -9.77 -9.74 17.54
C GLU A 8 -8.97 -8.58 18.09
N VAL A 9 -8.53 -8.72 19.34
CA VAL A 9 -7.63 -7.78 19.98
C VAL A 9 -6.33 -7.86 19.18
N TYR A 10 -6.14 -6.88 18.30
CA TYR A 10 -4.88 -6.67 17.61
C TYR A 10 -3.85 -6.31 18.69
N SER A 11 -3.07 -7.31 19.11
CA SER A 11 -1.88 -7.09 19.94
C SER A 11 -0.73 -6.66 19.03
N SER A 12 0.10 -5.71 19.49
CA SER A 12 1.31 -5.28 18.78
C SER A 12 2.18 -6.47 18.39
N ASP A 13 2.28 -7.48 19.25
CA ASP A 13 3.14 -8.66 19.04
C ASP A 13 2.66 -9.51 17.86
N LYS A 14 1.33 -9.62 17.67
CA LYS A 14 0.75 -10.32 16.51
C LYS A 14 1.07 -9.58 15.21
N THR A 15 0.95 -8.26 15.21
CA THR A 15 1.29 -7.43 14.04
C THR A 15 2.76 -7.54 13.70
N LEU A 16 3.65 -7.45 14.69
CA LEU A 16 5.09 -7.63 14.49
C LEU A 16 5.41 -9.03 13.96
N GLY A 17 4.80 -10.06 14.53
CA GLY A 17 4.91 -11.44 14.05
C GLY A 17 4.53 -11.59 12.58
N ASN A 18 3.45 -10.91 12.14
CA ASN A 18 3.05 -10.91 10.73
C ASN A 18 4.06 -10.20 9.83
N VAL A 19 4.59 -9.05 10.26
CA VAL A 19 5.57 -8.28 9.49
C VAL A 19 6.87 -9.06 9.31
N VAL A 20 7.30 -9.84 10.30
CA VAL A 20 8.57 -10.59 10.21
C VAL A 20 8.38 -11.94 9.54
N LEU A 21 7.37 -12.70 9.93
CA LEU A 21 7.27 -14.13 9.61
C LEU A 21 6.38 -14.44 8.42
N GLN A 22 5.38 -13.60 8.12
CA GLN A 22 4.40 -13.92 7.09
C GLN A 22 4.85 -13.38 5.72
N ASN A 23 4.67 -14.23 4.71
CA ASN A 23 4.79 -13.85 3.30
C ASN A 23 3.59 -13.00 2.88
N LEU A 24 3.83 -12.02 2.01
CA LEU A 24 2.79 -11.17 1.46
C LEU A 24 1.82 -12.01 0.61
N LYS A 25 0.52 -11.92 0.93
CA LYS A 25 -0.56 -12.55 0.18
C LYS A 25 -1.59 -11.48 -0.19
N PHE A 26 -2.10 -11.55 -1.41
CA PHE A 26 -3.21 -10.71 -1.86
C PHE A 26 -4.50 -11.51 -1.82
N PRO A 27 -5.64 -10.88 -1.50
CA PRO A 27 -6.94 -11.53 -1.61
C PRO A 27 -7.28 -11.83 -3.08
N ASP A 28 -8.09 -12.86 -3.30
CA ASP A 28 -8.58 -13.24 -4.63
C ASP A 28 -9.64 -12.26 -5.17
N SER A 29 -10.34 -11.56 -4.28
CA SER A 29 -11.36 -10.57 -4.64
C SER A 29 -11.38 -9.40 -3.64
N PRO A 30 -11.50 -8.13 -4.12
CA PRO A 30 -11.52 -7.72 -5.52
C PRO A 30 -10.15 -7.91 -6.19
N LEU A 31 -10.17 -8.19 -7.50
CA LEU A 31 -8.95 -8.30 -8.30
C LEU A 31 -8.30 -6.91 -8.44
N GLY A 32 -7.31 -6.62 -7.59
CA GLY A 32 -6.42 -5.47 -7.80
C GLY A 32 -5.59 -5.63 -9.08
N SER A 33 -5.11 -4.51 -9.66
CA SER A 33 -4.30 -4.54 -10.88
C SER A 33 -2.99 -5.31 -10.66
N LEU A 34 -2.51 -5.98 -11.71
CA LEU A 34 -1.26 -6.75 -11.64
C LEU A 34 -0.09 -5.84 -11.25
N GLN A 35 -0.03 -4.64 -11.85
CA GLN A 35 0.99 -3.64 -11.59
C GLN A 35 0.96 -3.15 -10.14
N ALA A 36 -0.23 -3.02 -9.52
CA ALA A 36 -0.33 -2.66 -8.11
C ALA A 36 0.18 -3.79 -7.20
N LYS A 37 -0.21 -5.03 -7.48
CA LYS A 37 0.27 -6.19 -6.71
C LYS A 37 1.78 -6.34 -6.81
N ASP A 38 2.32 -6.16 -8.00
CA ASP A 38 3.76 -6.19 -8.26
C ASP A 38 4.50 -5.09 -7.49
N PHE A 39 4.06 -3.85 -7.64
CA PHE A 39 4.61 -2.70 -6.91
C PHE A 39 4.64 -2.91 -5.40
N ILE A 40 3.55 -3.42 -4.81
CA ILE A 40 3.47 -3.70 -3.37
C ILE A 40 4.44 -4.84 -2.97
N ARG A 41 4.64 -5.86 -3.81
CA ARG A 41 5.61 -6.93 -3.53
C ARG A 41 7.03 -6.38 -3.45
N GLU A 42 7.43 -5.58 -4.43
CA GLU A 42 8.80 -5.02 -4.47
C GLU A 42 9.07 -4.04 -3.32
N LEU A 43 8.05 -3.32 -2.84
CA LEU A 43 8.16 -2.46 -1.65
C LEU A 43 8.24 -3.23 -0.33
N LEU A 44 7.62 -4.41 -0.24
CA LEU A 44 7.50 -5.19 0.99
C LEU A 44 8.47 -6.38 1.05
N VAL A 45 9.55 -6.32 0.27
CA VAL A 45 10.68 -7.26 0.37
C VAL A 45 11.32 -7.14 1.76
N LYS A 46 11.53 -8.30 2.41
CA LYS A 46 12.09 -8.38 3.77
C LYS A 46 13.53 -7.89 3.81
N GLU A 47 14.36 -8.38 2.90
CA GLU A 47 15.74 -7.94 2.72
C GLU A 47 15.77 -6.50 2.20
N THR A 48 16.35 -5.59 2.98
CA THR A 48 16.33 -4.15 2.68
C THR A 48 17.06 -3.81 1.39
N GLU A 49 18.17 -4.48 1.10
CA GLU A 49 18.99 -4.21 -0.09
C GLU A 49 18.27 -4.54 -1.40
N ASN A 50 17.32 -5.48 -1.37
CA ASN A 50 16.54 -5.91 -2.52
C ASN A 50 15.20 -5.17 -2.66
N ARG A 51 14.91 -4.21 -1.77
CA ARG A 51 13.66 -3.48 -1.76
C ARG A 51 13.65 -2.39 -2.83
N LEU A 52 12.50 -2.20 -3.47
CA LEU A 52 12.31 -1.10 -4.41
C LEU A 52 12.58 0.25 -3.73
N GLY A 53 13.47 1.04 -4.32
CA GLY A 53 13.91 2.33 -3.79
C GLY A 53 15.21 2.27 -3.00
N SER A 54 15.84 1.10 -2.80
CA SER A 54 17.07 0.99 -2.02
C SER A 54 18.30 1.52 -2.75
N GLU A 55 18.43 1.29 -4.07
CA GLU A 55 19.62 1.72 -4.82
C GLU A 55 19.52 3.18 -5.30
N LYS A 56 18.42 3.56 -5.96
CA LYS A 56 18.25 4.89 -6.59
C LYS A 56 17.14 5.73 -5.94
N GLY A 57 16.67 5.32 -4.77
CA GLY A 57 15.67 6.07 -4.01
C GLY A 57 14.35 6.18 -4.76
N SER A 58 13.71 7.35 -4.62
CA SER A 58 12.41 7.62 -5.24
C SER A 58 12.38 7.50 -6.77
N THR A 59 13.53 7.48 -7.45
CA THR A 59 13.59 7.34 -8.91
C THR A 59 13.05 5.99 -9.37
N GLU A 60 13.34 4.91 -8.65
CA GLU A 60 12.82 3.57 -8.93
C GLU A 60 11.30 3.52 -8.76
N ILE A 61 10.83 4.06 -7.64
CA ILE A 61 9.40 4.16 -7.33
C ILE A 61 8.66 4.87 -8.45
N LYS A 62 9.16 6.02 -8.90
CA LYS A 62 8.51 6.85 -9.94
C LYS A 62 8.48 6.19 -11.32
N ARG A 63 9.41 5.28 -11.62
CA ARG A 63 9.54 4.60 -12.92
C ARG A 63 8.77 3.29 -13.02
N HIS A 64 8.25 2.78 -11.90
CA HIS A 64 7.50 1.54 -11.88
C HIS A 64 6.22 1.64 -12.73
N GLN A 65 5.85 0.55 -13.42
CA GLN A 65 4.70 0.46 -14.33
C GLN A 65 3.37 0.83 -13.68
N PHE A 66 3.26 0.66 -12.36
CA PHE A 66 2.10 1.12 -11.58
C PHE A 66 1.81 2.63 -11.75
N PHE A 67 2.83 3.44 -11.99
CA PHE A 67 2.71 4.89 -12.21
C PHE A 67 2.86 5.28 -13.69
N GLU A 68 2.69 4.34 -14.62
CA GLU A 68 2.70 4.65 -16.04
C GLU A 68 1.65 5.72 -16.37
N GLY A 69 2.04 6.71 -17.18
CA GLY A 69 1.19 7.86 -17.53
C GLY A 69 1.10 8.96 -16.48
N LEU A 70 1.67 8.78 -15.28
CA LEU A 70 1.67 9.82 -14.25
C LEU A 70 2.76 10.88 -14.50
N ASN A 71 2.35 12.14 -14.61
CA ASN A 71 3.30 13.25 -14.65
C ASN A 71 3.66 13.74 -13.24
N TRP A 72 4.77 13.23 -12.71
CA TRP A 72 5.28 13.60 -11.39
C TRP A 72 5.62 15.09 -11.23
N ALA A 73 6.01 15.79 -12.31
CA ALA A 73 6.33 17.22 -12.25
C ALA A 73 5.08 18.09 -12.03
N LEU A 74 3.91 17.61 -12.50
CA LEU A 74 2.63 18.33 -12.42
C LEU A 74 1.65 17.73 -11.41
N ILE A 75 2.11 16.83 -10.53
CA ILE A 75 1.20 16.07 -9.65
C ILE A 75 0.33 16.96 -8.75
N ARG A 76 0.83 18.13 -8.36
CA ARG A 76 0.08 19.12 -7.55
C ARG A 76 -0.97 19.89 -8.34
N CYS A 77 -0.93 19.83 -9.67
CA CYS A 77 -1.90 20.45 -10.56
C CYS A 77 -2.96 19.45 -11.05
N ALA A 78 -2.81 18.16 -10.75
CA ALA A 78 -3.82 17.16 -11.04
C ALA A 78 -5.06 17.35 -10.16
N ILE A 79 -6.24 17.04 -10.69
CA ILE A 79 -7.46 17.01 -9.90
C ILE A 79 -7.32 15.88 -8.87
N PRO A 80 -7.45 16.16 -7.55
CA PRO A 80 -7.30 15.12 -6.54
C PRO A 80 -8.44 14.10 -6.67
N PRO A 81 -8.17 12.79 -6.49
CA PRO A 81 -9.19 11.75 -6.67
C PRO A 81 -10.40 11.89 -5.75
N LYS A 82 -10.22 12.44 -4.55
CA LYS A 82 -11.30 12.76 -3.61
C LYS A 82 -11.11 14.17 -3.09
N LEU A 83 -12.09 15.03 -3.37
CA LEU A 83 -12.26 16.28 -2.65
C LEU A 83 -13.11 15.97 -1.42
N LEU A 84 -12.61 16.31 -0.23
CA LEU A 84 -13.44 16.29 0.97
C LEU A 84 -14.45 17.42 0.82
N ASP A 85 -15.74 17.08 0.79
CA ASP A 85 -16.79 18.11 0.84
C ASP A 85 -16.70 18.81 2.20
N PHE A 86 -16.55 20.12 2.18
CA PHE A 86 -16.51 20.92 3.41
C PHE A 86 -17.79 20.77 4.24
N ASN A 87 -18.91 20.35 3.63
CA ASN A 87 -20.17 20.07 4.33
C ASN A 87 -20.16 18.77 5.14
N GLU A 88 -19.22 17.84 4.90
CA GLU A 88 -19.09 16.61 5.72
C GLU A 88 -18.25 16.82 6.99
N LEU A 89 -17.65 18.00 7.17
CA LEU A 89 -16.83 18.37 8.33
C LEU A 89 -17.56 19.25 9.36
N ARG A 90 -18.88 19.48 9.20
CA ARG A 90 -19.70 20.28 10.10
C ARG A 90 -20.68 19.44 10.92
#